data_AF-A0A7C2I0K5-F1
#
_entry.id   AF-A0A7C2I0K5-F1
#
_cell.length_a   1.000
_cell.length_b   1.000
_cell.length_c   1.000
_cell.angle_alpha   90.00
_cell.angle_beta   90.00
_cell.angle_gamma   90.00
#
_symmetry.space_group_name_H-M   'P 1'
#
loop_
_entity.id
_entity.type
_entity.pdbx_description
1 polymer ?
#
loop_
_entity_poly.entity_id
_entity_poly.type
_entity_poly.pdbx_seq_one_letter_code
_entity_poly.pdbx_strand_id
1 'polypeptide(L)' 'KLFDNIGPRYAGKPGGYTRILKVDQRQGDAAAMVLLELV' A
#
# COMPACT_ATOMS: atom_id res chain seq x y z
N LYS A 1 -3.95 14.80 9.46
CA LYS A 1 -4.05 13.94 8.25
C LYS A 1 -4.30 12.47 8.59
N LEU A 2 -3.42 11.79 9.35
CA LEU A 2 -3.60 10.37 9.68
C LEU A 2 -4.89 10.12 10.47
N PHE A 3 -5.08 10.83 11.58
CA PHE A 3 -6.25 10.67 12.45
C PHE A 3 -7.51 11.31 11.89
N ASP A 4 -7.38 12.45 11.19
CA ASP A 4 -8.55 13.20 10.70
C ASP A 4 -9.11 12.65 9.40
N ASN A 5 -8.26 12.10 8.51
CA ASN A 5 -8.66 11.70 7.16
C ASN A 5 -8.51 10.20 6.90
N ILE A 6 -7.41 9.57 7.34
CA ILE A 6 -7.11 8.17 7.02
C ILE A 6 -7.80 7.22 8.01
N GLY A 7 -7.74 7.51 9.32
CA GLY A 7 -8.35 6.71 10.37
C GLY A 7 -9.85 6.44 10.16
N PRO A 8 -10.69 7.46 9.89
CA PRO A 8 -12.11 7.26 9.68
C PRO A 8 -12.45 6.35 8.50
N ARG A 9 -11.60 6.30 7.45
CA ARG A 9 -11.81 5.43 6.28
C ARG A 9 -11.71 3.95 6.61
N TYR A 10 -11.01 3.60 7.69
CA TYR A 10 -10.74 2.20 8.08
C TYR A 10 -11.39 1.78 9.39
N ALA A 11 -12.22 2.63 10.00
CA ALA A 11 -12.76 2.39 11.34
C ALA A 11 -13.53 1.07 11.49
N GLY A 12 -14.18 0.58 10.42
CA GLY A 12 -14.93 -0.69 10.42
C GLY A 12 -14.16 -1.90 9.89
N LYS A 13 -12.87 -1.77 9.55
CA LYS A 13 -12.11 -2.82 8.86
C LYS A 13 -11.09 -3.48 9.80
N PRO A 14 -11.16 -4.80 10.05
CA PRO A 14 -10.18 -5.49 10.90
C PRO A 14 -8.92 -5.83 10.09
N GLY A 15 -8.04 -4.84 9.89
CA GLY A 15 -6.75 -5.03 9.23
C GLY A 15 -6.78 -4.97 7.70
N GLY A 16 -5.64 -5.29 7.07
CA GLY A 16 -5.49 -5.22 5.61
C GLY A 16 -5.66 -3.81 5.05
N TYR A 17 -5.06 -2.81 5.72
CA TYR A 17 -5.14 -1.40 5.33
C TYR A 17 -4.26 -1.06 4.13
N THR A 18 -3.29 -1.91 3.82
CA THR A 18 -2.38 -1.78 2.69
C THR A 18 -2.50 -2.96 1.74
N ARG A 19 -2.18 -2.72 0.47
CA ARG A 19 -2.09 -3.71 -0.59
C ARG A 19 -0.75 -3.61 -1.29
N ILE A 20 -0.17 -4.77 -1.57
CA ILE A 20 1.06 -4.90 -2.37
C ILE A 20 0.68 -5.48 -3.74
N LEU A 21 1.04 -4.78 -4.81
CA LEU A 21 0.93 -5.26 -6.18
C LEU A 21 2.35 -5.48 -6.72
N LYS A 22 2.66 -6.72 -7.10
CA LYS A 22 3.95 -7.03 -7.72
C LYS A 22 4.00 -6.42 -9.12
N VAL A 23 5.13 -5.83 -9.46
CA VAL A 23 5.39 -5.28 -10.79
C VAL A 23 6.71 -5.83 -11.32
N ASP A 24 7.01 -5.52 -12.57
CA ASP A 24 8.26 -5.92 -13.20
C ASP A 24 9.49 -5.42 -12.43
N GLN A 25 10.62 -6.08 -12.69
CA GLN A 25 11.88 -5.72 -12.07
C GLN A 25 12.31 -4.30 -12.47
N ARG A 26 13.00 -3.63 -11.55
CA ARG A 26 13.57 -2.29 -11.81
C ARG A 26 14.61 -2.37 -12.92
N GLN A 27 14.52 -1.45 -13.87
CA GLN A 27 15.53 -1.30 -14.90
C GLN A 27 16.87 -0.86 -14.29
N GLY A 28 17.96 -1.51 -14.69
CA GLY A 28 19.33 -1.21 -14.27
C GLY A 28 19.92 -2.24 -13.31
N ASP A 29 19.17 -2.66 -12.29
CA ASP A 29 19.67 -3.60 -11.26
C ASP A 29 18.79 -4.84 -11.08
N ALA A 30 17.74 -4.99 -11.88
CA ALA A 30 16.82 -6.12 -11.86
C ALA A 30 16.18 -6.38 -10.47
N ALA A 31 16.11 -5.35 -9.61
CA ALA A 31 15.53 -5.49 -8.28
C ALA A 31 14.02 -5.76 -8.37
N ALA A 32 13.51 -6.65 -7.52
CA ALA A 32 12.08 -6.89 -7.42
C ALA A 32 11.36 -5.64 -6.90
N MET A 33 10.32 -5.20 -7.61
CA MET A 33 9.56 -3.99 -7.28
C MET A 33 8.10 -4.32 -6.98
N VAL A 34 7.47 -3.45 -6.18
CA VAL A 34 6.05 -3.51 -5.87
C VAL A 34 5.45 -2.12 -5.80
N LEU A 35 4.15 -2.01 -6.09
CA LEU A 35 3.35 -0.84 -5.75
C LEU A 35 2.65 -1.10 -4.40
N LEU A 36 2.82 -0.19 -3.46
CA LEU A 36 2.21 -0.25 -2.13
C LEU A 36 1.16 0.86 -2.00
N GLU A 37 -0.08 0.47 -1.74
CA GLU A 37 -1.22 1.40 -1.69
C GLU A 37 -2.07 1.18 -0.44
N LEU A 38 -2.77 2.25 -0.03
CA LEU A 38 -3.82 2.18 0.99
C LEU A 38 -5.13 1.70 0.33
N VAL A 39 -5.87 0.80 0.99
CA VAL A 39 -7.04 0.11 0.41
C VAL A 39 -8.35 0.88 0.53
#